data_AF-A0A534AC94-F1
#
_entry.id   AF-A0A534AC94-F1
#
_cell.length_a   1.000
_cell.length_b   1.000
_cell.length_c   1.000
_cell.angle_alpha   90.00
_cell.angle_beta   90.00
_cell.angle_gamma   90.00
#
_symmetry.space_group_name_H-M   'P 1'
#
loop_
_entity.id
_entity.type
_entity.pdbx_description
1 polymer ?
#
loop_
_entity_poly.entity_id
_entity_poly.type
_entity_poly.pdbx_seq_one_letter_code
_entity_poly.pdbx_strand_id
1 'polypeptide(L)'
;MSSRRTRMKRSRHRGDPRAWLLPAALLAACASSAAAAAGSCVLARLAELPVTMAGTRPLVHAAINGTDALFLADSGGFYSSLTTAAASEFKLSLYPAPFGYEVRGIGGGSRPYLTEVKTFTIFGLPVPHVQFLVLPNDLGNGEAGILGQNVFRISDVEYDLANGVIRMMRPRDCKNAMLAYWARGTDKPVSEIDIEFSTPLNPHTRGVAYVNGVKIHVVFDTGAPTSYLTLAAAKRAGVTPQSPGVVDGGTGSGIGPNSRRSWIAPFASFKVGDEEVRNTRLRIGEGNLPGDDMLVGADFFLSHRIYVSNSQHKLYFTYNGGPVFNLTAALPASVAAPSEAAATPAVEAAAAGAAPPDNLDAAALARRGAASAGRHDYEHSLADLTRAIAMAPSEPSYYYERGRAYLGNRQPDLALADFNQAIKLKPDDVPTLLARAELHATRHEPAEALTADLEAADHAAPRGSEARVHLGDLYQYAGNLPAAVAQYNAWIDVHEREDVAMPRVLNSRCWARAQWGQELDRALADCNKALRLRPNNAAFLDSRGLVYLRQGNYDRAIADYDASLKVHPNTPWVLYCRGIARQRKGPAGAGQADIDAALAQQPAVAARAAKFGLTP
;
A
#
# COMPACT_ATOMS: atom_id res chain seq x y z
N MET A 1 61.53 -30.32 -10.24
CA MET A 1 61.19 -30.58 -8.81
C MET A 1 59.68 -30.39 -8.61
N SER A 2 59.02 -31.48 -8.21
CA SER A 2 57.69 -31.63 -7.59
C SER A 2 56.50 -30.79 -8.09
N SER A 3 55.61 -31.44 -8.83
CA SER A 3 54.21 -31.03 -9.05
C SER A 3 53.37 -31.30 -7.80
N ARG A 4 52.60 -30.31 -7.32
CA ARG A 4 51.45 -30.57 -6.43
C ARG A 4 50.15 -30.31 -7.19
N ARG A 5 49.46 -31.40 -7.53
CA ARG A 5 48.06 -31.42 -7.96
C ARG A 5 47.16 -31.13 -6.76
N THR A 6 46.42 -30.03 -6.78
CA THR A 6 45.28 -29.82 -5.88
C THR A 6 43.99 -30.20 -6.61
N ARG A 7 43.36 -31.26 -6.09
CA ARG A 7 42.14 -31.89 -6.60
C ARG A 7 40.94 -31.02 -6.22
N MET A 8 40.37 -30.28 -7.16
CA MET A 8 39.11 -29.56 -6.96
C MET A 8 37.96 -30.58 -6.90
N LYS A 9 37.40 -30.82 -5.72
CA LYS A 9 36.15 -31.58 -5.56
C LYS A 9 35.00 -30.78 -6.16
N ARG A 10 34.48 -31.19 -7.32
CA ARG A 10 33.14 -30.80 -7.79
C ARG A 10 32.11 -31.46 -6.88
N SER A 11 31.48 -30.71 -5.96
CA SER A 11 30.24 -31.16 -5.35
C SER A 11 29.11 -30.97 -6.39
N ARG A 12 28.59 -32.10 -6.89
CA ARG A 12 27.31 -32.11 -7.59
C ARG A 12 26.22 -32.00 -6.53
N HIS A 13 25.74 -30.80 -6.24
CA HIS A 13 24.42 -30.66 -5.63
C HIS A 13 23.39 -31.06 -6.68
N ARG A 14 22.94 -32.32 -6.61
CA ARG A 14 21.66 -32.73 -7.20
C ARG A 14 20.58 -31.97 -6.44
N GLY A 15 19.87 -31.08 -7.13
CA GLY A 15 18.67 -30.44 -6.60
C GLY A 15 17.65 -31.51 -6.25
N ASP A 16 17.29 -31.58 -4.98
CA ASP A 16 16.22 -32.44 -4.49
C ASP A 16 14.89 -31.73 -4.78
N PRO A 17 13.96 -32.30 -5.57
CA PRO A 17 12.71 -31.63 -5.97
C PRO A 17 11.69 -31.49 -4.83
N ARG A 18 12.07 -31.77 -3.58
CA ARG A 18 11.19 -31.73 -2.39
C ARG A 18 11.02 -30.33 -1.76
N ALA A 19 11.64 -29.29 -2.32
CA ALA A 19 11.74 -27.97 -1.68
C ALA A 19 10.57 -26.98 -1.93
N TRP A 20 9.51 -27.37 -2.65
CA TRP A 20 8.47 -26.43 -3.13
C TRP A 20 7.12 -26.51 -2.39
N LEU A 21 7.06 -27.22 -1.27
CA LEU A 21 5.83 -27.35 -0.49
C LEU A 21 6.17 -27.08 0.97
N LEU A 22 5.45 -26.15 1.59
CA LEU A 22 5.31 -26.12 3.05
C LEU A 22 4.99 -27.56 3.49
N PRO A 23 5.78 -28.17 4.40
CA PRO A 23 5.54 -29.54 4.80
C PRO A 23 4.10 -29.66 5.29
N ALA A 24 3.43 -30.77 4.94
CA ALA A 24 2.04 -31.10 5.29
C ALA A 24 1.78 -31.23 6.81
N ALA A 25 2.60 -30.61 7.66
CA ALA A 25 2.54 -30.62 9.11
C ALA A 25 1.39 -29.76 9.69
N LEU A 26 0.60 -29.06 8.85
CA LEU A 26 -0.66 -28.42 9.23
C LEU A 26 -1.81 -29.42 9.50
N LEU A 27 -1.55 -30.73 9.53
CA LEU A 27 -2.58 -31.78 9.56
C LEU A 27 -3.03 -32.27 10.95
N ALA A 28 -2.50 -31.76 12.07
CA ALA A 28 -2.74 -32.40 13.38
C ALA A 28 -3.15 -31.46 14.54
N ALA A 29 -3.96 -30.43 14.29
CA ALA A 29 -4.65 -29.71 15.36
C ALA A 29 -6.10 -29.43 14.97
N CYS A 30 -7.00 -30.39 15.22
CA CYS A 30 -8.44 -30.19 15.10
C CYS A 30 -9.01 -29.78 16.46
N ALA A 31 -9.29 -28.49 16.65
CA ALA A 31 -10.34 -28.07 17.58
C ALA A 31 -11.64 -27.98 16.78
N SER A 32 -12.46 -29.03 16.82
CA SER A 32 -13.71 -29.11 16.08
C SER A 32 -14.77 -28.19 16.71
N SER A 33 -14.95 -27.00 16.14
CA SER A 33 -16.26 -26.34 16.09
C SER A 33 -16.79 -26.51 14.66
N ALA A 34 -17.78 -27.40 14.50
CA ALA A 34 -18.44 -27.59 13.21
C ALA A 34 -19.27 -26.33 12.90
N ALA A 35 -18.98 -25.65 11.79
CA ALA A 35 -19.89 -24.65 11.26
C ALA A 35 -21.01 -25.39 10.49
N ALA A 36 -22.25 -25.20 10.95
CA ALA A 36 -23.53 -25.71 10.44
C ALA A 36 -23.51 -26.65 9.20
N ALA A 37 -23.93 -27.90 9.40
CA ALA A 37 -24.13 -28.91 8.36
C ALA A 37 -25.55 -28.87 7.77
N ALA A 38 -25.66 -29.17 6.47
CA ALA A 38 -26.90 -29.60 5.81
C ALA A 38 -26.64 -31.02 5.29
N GLY A 39 -27.37 -32.02 5.80
CA GLY A 39 -27.10 -33.43 5.51
C GLY A 39 -25.71 -33.90 5.96
N SER A 40 -25.02 -34.69 5.13
CA SER A 40 -23.68 -35.24 5.40
C SER A 40 -22.52 -34.25 5.28
N CYS A 41 -22.76 -33.02 4.80
CA CYS A 41 -21.70 -32.03 4.59
C CYS A 41 -21.21 -31.45 5.93
N VAL A 42 -19.92 -31.65 6.22
CA VAL A 42 -19.25 -31.09 7.40
C VAL A 42 -18.23 -30.05 6.98
N LEU A 43 -18.41 -28.81 7.45
CA LEU A 43 -17.44 -27.73 7.24
C LEU A 43 -16.63 -27.50 8.52
N ALA A 44 -15.37 -27.92 8.50
CA ALA A 44 -14.46 -27.78 9.63
C ALA A 44 -13.59 -26.54 9.48
N ARG A 45 -13.48 -25.74 10.55
CA ARG A 45 -12.52 -24.63 10.63
C ARG A 45 -11.15 -25.17 11.00
N LEU A 46 -10.15 -24.91 10.17
CA LEU A 46 -8.76 -25.35 10.38
C LEU A 46 -7.95 -24.33 11.18
N ALA A 47 -8.09 -23.06 10.80
CA ALA A 47 -7.36 -21.96 11.41
C ALA A 47 -8.08 -20.63 11.14
N GLU A 48 -7.81 -19.63 11.99
CA GLU A 48 -8.24 -18.24 11.77
C GLU A 48 -7.02 -17.34 11.78
N LEU A 49 -7.00 -16.38 10.86
CA LEU A 49 -6.05 -15.28 10.82
C LEU A 49 -6.80 -14.01 11.21
N PRO A 50 -6.52 -13.42 12.37
CA PRO A 50 -6.91 -12.06 12.67
C PRO A 50 -6.34 -11.11 11.60
N VAL A 51 -7.19 -10.27 11.03
CA VAL A 51 -6.81 -9.27 10.01
C VAL A 51 -7.07 -7.87 10.55
N THR A 52 -6.02 -7.06 10.62
CA THR A 52 -6.15 -5.63 10.88
C THR A 52 -6.13 -4.87 9.56
N MET A 53 -7.16 -4.06 9.30
CA MET A 53 -7.26 -3.30 8.06
C MET A 53 -6.55 -1.94 8.19
N ALA A 54 -5.49 -1.70 7.41
CA ALA A 54 -4.92 -0.37 7.25
C ALA A 54 -5.51 0.30 6.00
N GLY A 55 -6.62 1.01 6.18
CA GLY A 55 -7.43 1.45 5.04
C GLY A 55 -8.03 0.22 4.35
N THR A 56 -7.75 0.00 3.07
CA THR A 56 -8.17 -1.20 2.35
C THR A 56 -7.12 -2.31 2.34
N ARG A 57 -6.01 -2.18 3.07
CA ARG A 57 -4.95 -3.20 3.11
C ARG A 57 -5.20 -4.22 4.22
N PRO A 58 -5.38 -5.52 3.92
CA PRO A 58 -5.56 -6.55 4.94
C PRO A 58 -4.22 -7.02 5.49
N LEU A 59 -3.92 -6.64 6.74
CA LEU A 59 -2.65 -6.96 7.39
C LEU A 59 -2.81 -8.10 8.38
N VAL A 60 -1.86 -9.04 8.38
CA VAL A 60 -1.84 -10.21 9.27
C VAL A 60 -0.49 -10.36 9.93
N HIS A 61 -0.49 -10.69 11.22
CA HIS A 61 0.74 -10.98 11.95
C HIS A 61 1.17 -12.44 11.75
N ALA A 62 2.47 -12.61 11.53
CA ALA A 62 3.19 -13.87 11.54
C ALA A 62 4.51 -13.66 12.30
N ALA A 63 5.37 -14.67 12.39
CA ALA A 63 6.71 -14.49 12.95
C ALA A 63 7.80 -15.07 12.06
N ILE A 64 8.89 -14.32 11.90
CA ILE A 64 10.11 -14.73 11.22
C ILE A 64 11.17 -14.98 12.30
N ASN A 65 11.58 -16.24 12.46
CA ASN A 65 12.56 -16.67 13.45
C ASN A 65 12.22 -16.25 14.91
N GLY A 66 10.92 -16.21 15.24
CA GLY A 66 10.41 -15.83 16.56
C GLY A 66 10.20 -14.33 16.77
N THR A 67 10.57 -13.49 15.80
CA THR A 67 10.26 -12.06 15.80
C THR A 67 8.98 -11.81 15.02
N ASP A 68 8.05 -11.03 15.60
CA ASP A 68 6.80 -10.65 14.94
C ASP A 68 7.08 -9.91 13.61
N ALA A 69 6.26 -10.19 12.61
CA ALA A 69 6.37 -9.67 11.27
C ALA A 69 4.98 -9.48 10.67
N LEU A 70 4.72 -8.28 10.16
CA LEU A 70 3.46 -7.93 9.53
C LEU A 70 3.48 -8.31 8.05
N PHE A 71 2.43 -8.95 7.55
CA PHE A 71 2.30 -9.30 6.15
C PHE A 71 1.00 -8.77 5.56
N LEU A 72 1.04 -8.42 4.28
CA LEU A 72 -0.17 -8.22 3.49
C LEU A 72 -0.77 -9.58 3.12
N ALA A 73 -2.05 -9.79 3.43
CA ALA A 73 -2.78 -10.96 2.93
C ALA A 73 -3.16 -10.74 1.46
N ASP A 74 -2.42 -11.37 0.55
CA ASP A 74 -2.52 -11.15 -0.89
C ASP A 74 -2.99 -12.43 -1.61
N SER A 75 -4.30 -12.52 -1.89
CA SER A 75 -4.87 -13.63 -2.66
C SER A 75 -4.52 -13.58 -4.15
N GLY A 76 -4.05 -12.45 -4.67
CA GLY A 76 -3.55 -12.31 -6.05
C GLY A 76 -2.08 -12.72 -6.18
N GLY A 77 -1.33 -12.73 -5.08
CA GLY A 77 0.05 -13.21 -5.02
C GLY A 77 0.12 -14.72 -5.23
N PHE A 78 0.79 -15.16 -6.30
CA PHE A 78 0.96 -16.59 -6.58
C PHE A 78 1.77 -17.33 -5.49
N TYR A 79 2.66 -16.61 -4.80
CA TYR A 79 3.56 -17.14 -3.78
C TYR A 79 3.92 -16.05 -2.76
N SER A 80 4.14 -16.44 -1.50
CA SER A 80 4.56 -15.53 -0.43
C SER A 80 5.94 -14.95 -0.70
N SER A 81 6.12 -13.67 -0.42
CA SER A 81 7.40 -12.99 -0.57
C SER A 81 7.76 -12.15 0.64
N LEU A 82 9.03 -11.79 0.74
CA LEU A 82 9.55 -10.75 1.63
C LEU A 82 10.05 -9.57 0.80
N THR A 83 10.14 -8.39 1.41
CA THR A 83 10.84 -7.25 0.82
C THR A 83 12.35 -7.36 1.09
N THR A 84 13.18 -6.70 0.28
CA THR A 84 14.63 -6.62 0.54
C THR A 84 14.93 -5.92 1.87
N ALA A 85 14.12 -4.92 2.24
CA ALA A 85 14.17 -4.25 3.53
C ALA A 85 13.95 -5.23 4.68
N ALA A 86 12.88 -6.04 4.62
CA ALA A 86 12.58 -7.03 5.62
C ALA A 86 13.68 -8.10 5.72
N ALA A 87 14.16 -8.59 4.59
CA ALA A 87 15.26 -9.55 4.59
C ALA A 87 16.52 -9.00 5.29
N SER A 88 16.83 -7.71 5.09
CA SER A 88 17.91 -7.03 5.81
C SER A 88 17.61 -6.91 7.31
N GLU A 89 16.39 -6.50 7.68
CA GLU A 89 15.96 -6.31 9.07
C GLU A 89 16.02 -7.61 9.88
N PHE A 90 15.49 -8.70 9.31
CA PHE A 90 15.53 -10.04 9.90
C PHE A 90 16.87 -10.76 9.70
N LYS A 91 17.88 -10.07 9.12
CA LYS A 91 19.25 -10.58 8.91
C LYS A 91 19.28 -11.90 8.13
N LEU A 92 18.42 -12.01 7.13
CA LEU A 92 18.28 -13.20 6.29
C LEU A 92 19.33 -13.22 5.18
N SER A 93 19.78 -14.43 4.82
CA SER A 93 20.71 -14.61 3.70
C SER A 93 19.96 -14.67 2.38
N LEU A 94 20.42 -13.91 1.39
CA LEU A 94 19.82 -13.86 0.06
C LEU A 94 20.64 -14.68 -0.94
N TYR A 95 19.93 -15.42 -1.78
CA TYR A 95 20.50 -16.20 -2.88
C TYR A 95 19.83 -15.75 -4.18
N PRO A 96 20.57 -15.51 -5.27
CA PRO A 96 19.93 -15.15 -6.54
C PRO A 96 19.03 -16.29 -7.02
N ALA A 97 17.83 -15.96 -7.48
CA ALA A 97 16.98 -16.95 -8.12
C ALA A 97 17.63 -17.51 -9.40
N PRO A 98 17.23 -18.71 -9.86
CA PRO A 98 17.76 -19.30 -11.08
C PRO A 98 17.67 -18.35 -12.28
N PHE A 99 18.65 -18.45 -13.19
CA PHE A 99 18.68 -17.61 -14.38
C PHE A 99 17.38 -17.74 -15.19
N GLY A 100 16.79 -16.59 -15.55
CA GLY A 100 15.54 -16.51 -16.29
C GLY A 100 14.27 -16.56 -15.43
N TYR A 101 14.40 -16.74 -14.10
CA TYR A 101 13.27 -16.65 -13.19
C TYR A 101 12.88 -15.18 -12.96
N GLU A 102 11.66 -14.83 -13.35
CA GLU A 102 11.12 -13.47 -13.27
C GLU A 102 9.72 -13.52 -12.65
N VAL A 103 9.48 -12.62 -11.69
CA VAL A 103 8.14 -12.40 -11.13
C VAL A 103 7.55 -11.17 -11.80
N ARG A 104 6.29 -11.23 -12.21
CA ARG A 104 5.61 -10.15 -12.93
C ARG A 104 4.40 -9.62 -12.17
N GLY A 105 4.18 -8.32 -12.28
CA GLY A 105 2.96 -7.64 -11.83
C GLY A 105 2.68 -6.40 -12.67
N ILE A 106 1.82 -5.52 -12.15
CA ILE A 106 1.38 -4.28 -12.84
C ILE A 106 2.58 -3.39 -13.24
N GLY A 107 3.61 -3.33 -12.39
CA GLY A 107 4.83 -2.56 -12.62
C GLY A 107 5.83 -3.22 -13.58
N GLY A 108 5.53 -4.41 -14.10
CA GLY A 108 6.41 -5.18 -14.99
C GLY A 108 7.05 -6.37 -14.29
N GLY A 109 8.21 -6.80 -14.78
CA GLY A 109 8.96 -7.92 -14.25
C GLY A 109 10.08 -7.50 -13.30
N SER A 110 10.38 -8.37 -12.34
CA SER A 110 11.47 -8.24 -11.37
C SER A 110 12.15 -9.58 -11.20
N ARG A 111 13.48 -9.59 -11.06
CA ARG A 111 14.21 -10.79 -10.68
C ARG A 111 14.21 -10.93 -9.17
N PRO A 112 13.63 -11.99 -8.60
CA PRO A 112 13.63 -12.16 -7.15
C PRO A 112 14.97 -12.72 -6.68
N TYR A 113 15.25 -12.53 -5.40
CA TYR A 113 16.13 -13.43 -4.65
C TYR A 113 15.30 -14.51 -3.98
N LEU A 114 15.99 -15.52 -3.45
CA LEU A 114 15.46 -16.55 -2.58
C LEU A 114 16.07 -16.37 -1.20
N THR A 115 15.29 -16.64 -0.17
CA THR A 115 15.80 -16.77 1.19
C THR A 115 15.12 -17.93 1.90
N GLU A 116 15.76 -18.45 2.94
CA GLU A 116 15.20 -19.47 3.81
C GLU A 116 15.03 -18.90 5.22
N VAL A 117 13.79 -18.91 5.70
CA VAL A 117 13.44 -18.60 7.07
C VAL A 117 13.50 -19.89 7.89
N LYS A 118 14.31 -19.90 8.96
CA LYS A 118 14.53 -21.11 9.78
C LYS A 118 13.25 -21.58 10.42
N THR A 119 12.49 -20.64 10.98
CA THR A 119 11.17 -20.91 11.57
C THR A 119 10.24 -19.79 11.17
N PHE A 120 9.23 -20.10 10.36
CA PHE A 120 8.14 -19.19 10.03
C PHE A 120 6.89 -19.61 10.80
N THR A 121 6.43 -18.76 11.72
CA THR A 121 5.23 -19.04 12.51
C THR A 121 4.04 -18.36 11.88
N ILE A 122 3.03 -19.14 11.51
CA ILE A 122 1.76 -18.64 10.96
C ILE A 122 0.62 -19.48 11.52
N PHE A 123 -0.55 -18.88 11.77
CA PHE A 123 -1.66 -19.54 12.48
C PHE A 123 -1.28 -20.07 13.87
N GLY A 124 -0.28 -19.46 14.53
CA GLY A 124 0.28 -19.96 15.79
C GLY A 124 1.11 -21.25 15.65
N LEU A 125 1.38 -21.71 14.42
CA LEU A 125 2.12 -22.94 14.15
C LEU A 125 3.51 -22.61 13.59
N PRO A 126 4.59 -23.08 14.23
CA PRO A 126 5.94 -22.92 13.70
C PRO A 126 6.17 -23.89 12.55
N VAL A 127 6.53 -23.35 11.38
CA VAL A 127 6.90 -24.13 10.20
C VAL A 127 8.41 -23.98 9.95
N PRO A 128 9.18 -25.08 9.99
CA PRO A 128 10.62 -25.00 9.81
C PRO A 128 11.00 -24.88 8.32
N HIS A 129 12.12 -24.21 8.04
CA HIS A 129 12.78 -24.14 6.74
C HIS A 129 11.86 -23.68 5.59
N VAL A 130 11.20 -22.54 5.77
CA VAL A 130 10.29 -21.98 4.76
C VAL A 130 11.06 -21.08 3.80
N GLN A 131 10.96 -21.37 2.51
CA GLN A 131 11.54 -20.54 1.46
C GLN A 131 10.60 -19.40 1.06
N PHE A 132 11.15 -18.20 0.99
CA PHE A 132 10.46 -17.01 0.48
C PHE A 132 11.14 -16.49 -0.78
N LEU A 133 10.33 -15.97 -1.69
CA LEU A 133 10.84 -15.02 -2.69
C LEU A 133 11.17 -13.71 -1.99
N VAL A 134 12.23 -13.03 -2.39
CA VAL A 134 12.54 -11.68 -1.92
C VAL A 134 12.49 -10.74 -3.10
N LEU A 135 11.58 -9.77 -3.02
CA LEU A 135 11.31 -8.80 -4.07
C LEU A 135 11.84 -7.41 -3.67
N PRO A 136 12.34 -6.63 -4.63
CA PRO A 136 12.98 -5.34 -4.35
C PRO A 136 12.02 -4.24 -3.94
N ASN A 137 10.74 -4.33 -4.31
CA ASN A 137 9.76 -3.30 -3.99
C ASN A 137 9.29 -3.42 -2.54
N ASP A 138 9.42 -2.35 -1.76
CA ASP A 138 8.70 -2.21 -0.49
C ASP A 138 7.18 -2.11 -0.74
N LEU A 139 6.40 -2.54 0.25
CA LEU A 139 4.94 -2.51 0.26
C LEU A 139 4.38 -1.20 0.85
N GLY A 140 5.25 -0.36 1.40
CA GLY A 140 5.00 1.04 1.70
C GLY A 140 4.44 1.35 3.10
N ASN A 141 4.15 0.35 3.93
CA ASN A 141 3.59 0.57 5.28
C ASN A 141 4.25 -0.33 6.34
N GLY A 142 5.51 -0.73 6.12
CA GLY A 142 6.26 -1.54 7.08
C GLY A 142 5.92 -3.04 7.07
N GLU A 143 5.19 -3.50 6.06
CA GLU A 143 4.96 -4.93 5.87
C GLU A 143 6.27 -5.64 5.48
N ALA A 144 6.56 -6.75 6.16
CA ALA A 144 7.71 -7.59 5.85
C ALA A 144 7.60 -8.24 4.47
N GLY A 145 6.38 -8.39 3.95
CA GLY A 145 6.10 -9.00 2.66
C GLY A 145 4.62 -9.36 2.48
N ILE A 146 4.34 -10.26 1.54
CA ILE A 146 2.99 -10.75 1.26
C ILE A 146 2.86 -12.24 1.63
N LEU A 147 1.68 -12.65 2.05
CA LEU A 147 1.27 -14.04 2.06
C LEU A 147 0.45 -14.33 0.81
N GLY A 148 0.91 -15.30 0.01
CA GLY A 148 0.29 -15.64 -1.27
C GLY A 148 -0.54 -16.92 -1.22
N GLN A 149 -0.90 -17.38 -2.42
CA GLN A 149 -1.70 -18.58 -2.65
C GLN A 149 -1.04 -19.89 -2.21
N ASN A 150 0.28 -19.93 -2.02
CA ASN A 150 0.95 -21.06 -1.37
C ASN A 150 0.51 -21.24 0.10
N VAL A 151 -0.03 -20.20 0.74
CA VAL A 151 -0.67 -20.27 2.06
C VAL A 151 -2.18 -20.45 1.92
N PHE A 152 -2.84 -19.57 1.16
CA PHE A 152 -4.30 -19.54 1.10
C PHE A 152 -4.91 -20.75 0.39
N ARG A 153 -4.24 -21.37 -0.58
CA ARG A 153 -4.78 -22.54 -1.29
C ARG A 153 -4.58 -23.88 -0.55
N ILE A 154 -4.03 -23.88 0.66
CA ILE A 154 -3.88 -25.13 1.43
C ILE A 154 -5.25 -25.74 1.78
N SER A 155 -6.31 -24.93 1.79
CA SER A 155 -7.69 -25.37 1.99
C SER A 155 -8.69 -24.48 1.23
N ASP A 156 -9.99 -24.63 1.48
CA ASP A 156 -10.94 -23.57 1.14
C ASP A 156 -10.69 -22.37 2.06
N VAL A 157 -11.07 -21.17 1.62
CA VAL A 157 -10.80 -19.93 2.36
C VAL A 157 -12.05 -19.09 2.46
N GLU A 158 -12.33 -18.62 3.66
CA GLU A 158 -13.33 -17.59 3.91
C GLU A 158 -12.64 -16.26 4.21
N TYR A 159 -13.00 -15.23 3.44
CA TYR A 159 -12.60 -13.86 3.66
C TYR A 159 -13.79 -13.10 4.25
N ASP A 160 -13.64 -12.68 5.51
CA ASP A 160 -14.61 -11.89 6.25
C ASP A 160 -13.91 -10.63 6.77
N LEU A 161 -13.36 -9.86 5.81
CA LEU A 161 -12.50 -8.70 6.11
C LEU A 161 -13.27 -7.61 6.85
N ALA A 162 -14.58 -7.48 6.61
CA ALA A 162 -15.46 -6.59 7.36
C ALA A 162 -15.46 -6.87 8.87
N ASN A 163 -15.23 -8.12 9.28
CA ASN A 163 -15.09 -8.54 10.67
C ASN A 163 -13.62 -8.84 11.06
N GLY A 164 -12.66 -8.42 10.23
CA GLY A 164 -11.23 -8.49 10.53
C GLY A 164 -10.70 -9.91 10.68
N VAL A 165 -11.08 -10.82 9.78
CA VAL A 165 -10.67 -12.22 9.85
C VAL A 165 -10.68 -12.94 8.49
N ILE A 166 -9.68 -13.80 8.30
CA ILE A 166 -9.63 -14.82 7.24
C ILE A 166 -9.66 -16.19 7.90
N ARG A 167 -10.46 -17.13 7.37
CA ARG A 167 -10.60 -18.49 7.94
C ARG A 167 -10.21 -19.54 6.91
N MET A 168 -9.39 -20.49 7.35
CA MET A 168 -9.04 -21.68 6.59
C MET A 168 -10.06 -22.76 6.87
N MET A 169 -10.72 -23.28 5.83
CA MET A 169 -11.90 -24.14 5.93
C MET A 169 -11.68 -25.47 5.20
N ARG A 170 -12.13 -26.57 5.80
CA ARG A 170 -12.05 -27.92 5.22
C ARG A 170 -13.45 -28.52 5.06
N PRO A 171 -13.98 -28.58 3.84
CA PRO A 171 -15.22 -29.30 3.57
C PRO A 171 -14.98 -30.81 3.57
N ARG A 172 -15.97 -31.57 4.06
CA ARG A 172 -16.09 -33.03 3.93
C ARG A 172 -17.49 -33.37 3.47
N ASP A 173 -17.60 -34.17 2.42
CA ASP A 173 -18.88 -34.62 1.84
C ASP A 173 -19.82 -33.47 1.43
N CYS A 174 -19.25 -32.35 0.97
CA CYS A 174 -19.98 -31.13 0.64
C CYS A 174 -20.22 -30.90 -0.86
N LYS A 175 -20.04 -31.89 -1.74
CA LYS A 175 -20.03 -31.67 -3.21
C LYS A 175 -21.23 -30.87 -3.75
N ASN A 176 -22.42 -31.06 -3.17
CA ASN A 176 -23.66 -30.40 -3.60
C ASN A 176 -24.21 -29.38 -2.59
N ALA A 177 -23.43 -29.04 -1.56
CA ALA A 177 -23.88 -28.13 -0.50
C ALA A 177 -23.46 -26.68 -0.80
N MET A 178 -24.38 -25.73 -0.61
CA MET A 178 -24.05 -24.30 -0.60
C MET A 178 -23.16 -24.01 0.62
N LEU A 179 -21.96 -23.48 0.38
CA LEU A 179 -20.94 -23.27 1.43
C LEU A 179 -20.97 -21.89 2.08
N ALA A 180 -21.86 -20.99 1.65
CA ALA A 180 -22.20 -19.76 2.39
C ALA A 180 -23.01 -20.07 3.67
N TYR A 181 -22.39 -20.81 4.60
CA TYR A 181 -23.06 -21.35 5.78
C TYR A 181 -23.62 -20.27 6.71
N TRP A 182 -23.04 -19.07 6.70
CA TRP A 182 -23.49 -17.92 7.50
C TRP A 182 -24.81 -17.32 7.01
N ALA A 183 -25.22 -17.61 5.77
CA ALA A 183 -26.46 -17.15 5.19
C ALA A 183 -27.59 -18.18 5.30
N ARG A 184 -27.30 -19.41 5.72
CA ARG A 184 -28.32 -20.47 5.88
C ARG A 184 -29.34 -20.07 6.94
N GLY A 185 -30.62 -20.19 6.58
CA GLY A 185 -31.72 -19.82 7.48
C GLY A 185 -31.88 -18.30 7.67
N THR A 186 -31.26 -17.49 6.82
CA THR A 186 -31.43 -16.03 6.78
C THR A 186 -31.99 -15.62 5.42
N ASP A 187 -32.62 -14.44 5.34
CA ASP A 187 -33.08 -13.86 4.08
C ASP A 187 -31.95 -13.15 3.30
N LYS A 188 -30.68 -13.32 3.71
CA LYS A 188 -29.55 -12.67 3.05
C LYS A 188 -29.32 -13.30 1.66
N PRO A 189 -29.33 -12.51 0.58
CA PRO A 189 -29.05 -13.01 -0.75
C PRO A 189 -27.60 -13.52 -0.82
N VAL A 190 -27.42 -14.67 -1.45
CA VAL A 190 -26.12 -15.29 -1.73
C VAL A 190 -25.92 -15.34 -3.22
N SER A 191 -24.82 -14.78 -3.69
CA SER A 191 -24.36 -14.93 -5.07
C SER A 191 -23.39 -16.09 -5.16
N GLU A 192 -23.52 -16.89 -6.22
CA GLU A 192 -22.64 -18.01 -6.54
C GLU A 192 -22.05 -17.82 -7.94
N ILE A 193 -20.74 -18.05 -8.09
CA ILE A 193 -20.07 -18.09 -9.38
C ILE A 193 -19.17 -19.31 -9.49
N ASP A 194 -19.01 -19.80 -10.72
CA ASP A 194 -17.95 -20.75 -11.06
C ASP A 194 -16.60 -20.01 -11.09
N ILE A 195 -15.57 -20.67 -10.57
CA ILE A 195 -14.17 -20.21 -10.65
C ILE A 195 -13.32 -21.24 -11.40
N GLU A 196 -12.24 -20.77 -12.03
CA GLU A 196 -11.32 -21.65 -12.76
C GLU A 196 -10.59 -22.63 -11.81
N PHE A 197 -10.17 -23.78 -12.36
CA PHE A 197 -9.39 -24.75 -11.60
C PHE A 197 -8.01 -24.18 -11.24
N SER A 198 -7.77 -24.01 -9.94
CA SER A 198 -6.46 -23.57 -9.45
C SER A 198 -5.45 -24.72 -9.48
N THR A 199 -4.33 -24.52 -10.18
CA THR A 199 -3.18 -25.46 -10.21
C THR A 199 -1.94 -24.79 -9.64
N PRO A 200 -0.89 -25.51 -9.21
CA PRO A 200 0.38 -24.88 -8.81
C PRO A 200 0.96 -23.90 -9.84
N LEU A 201 0.67 -24.09 -11.13
CA LEU A 201 1.11 -23.19 -12.21
C LEU A 201 0.13 -22.04 -12.49
N ASN A 202 -1.14 -22.19 -12.13
CA ASN A 202 -2.18 -21.16 -12.22
C ASN A 202 -2.93 -21.08 -10.89
N PRO A 203 -2.33 -20.45 -9.86
CA PRO A 203 -2.85 -20.55 -8.50
C PRO A 203 -3.98 -19.57 -8.18
N HIS A 204 -4.22 -18.57 -9.03
CA HIS A 204 -5.15 -17.48 -8.77
C HIS A 204 -6.61 -17.93 -8.80
N THR A 205 -7.43 -17.31 -7.95
CA THR A 205 -8.88 -17.44 -7.97
C THR A 205 -9.43 -16.58 -9.11
N ARG A 206 -9.80 -17.22 -10.23
CA ARG A 206 -10.31 -16.56 -11.43
C ARG A 206 -11.78 -16.85 -11.65
N GLY A 207 -12.51 -15.85 -12.14
CA GLY A 207 -13.91 -15.98 -12.52
C GLY A 207 -14.28 -15.08 -13.69
N VAL A 208 -15.58 -14.96 -13.93
CA VAL A 208 -16.15 -14.10 -14.98
C VAL A 208 -17.03 -13.04 -14.35
N ALA A 209 -16.89 -11.81 -14.83
CA ALA A 209 -17.81 -10.71 -14.54
C ALA A 209 -18.19 -9.98 -15.84
N TYR A 210 -19.05 -8.98 -15.73
CA TYR A 210 -19.49 -8.15 -16.84
C TYR A 210 -19.42 -6.67 -16.47
N VAL A 211 -18.84 -5.85 -17.35
CA VAL A 211 -18.83 -4.39 -17.21
C VAL A 211 -19.58 -3.79 -18.38
N ASN A 212 -20.64 -3.02 -18.12
CA ASN A 212 -21.57 -2.52 -19.14
C ASN A 212 -22.06 -3.65 -20.09
N GLY A 213 -22.31 -4.84 -19.54
CA GLY A 213 -22.71 -6.03 -20.31
C GLY A 213 -21.57 -6.74 -21.08
N VAL A 214 -20.35 -6.22 -21.09
CA VAL A 214 -19.19 -6.84 -21.73
C VAL A 214 -18.53 -7.83 -20.79
N LYS A 215 -18.39 -9.08 -21.24
CA LYS A 215 -17.72 -10.16 -20.49
C LYS A 215 -16.24 -9.81 -20.26
N ILE A 216 -15.79 -9.98 -19.01
CA ILE A 216 -14.40 -9.79 -18.59
C ILE A 216 -13.93 -10.97 -17.71
N HIS A 217 -12.63 -11.25 -17.77
CA HIS A 217 -11.97 -12.19 -16.86
C HIS A 217 -11.48 -11.46 -15.61
N VAL A 218 -11.81 -11.99 -14.43
CA VAL A 218 -11.48 -11.34 -13.16
C VAL A 218 -10.61 -12.23 -12.29
N VAL A 219 -9.64 -11.62 -11.59
CA VAL A 219 -8.88 -12.25 -10.52
C VAL A 219 -9.29 -11.63 -9.20
N PHE A 220 -9.59 -12.45 -8.20
CA PHE A 220 -9.90 -11.99 -6.85
C PHE A 220 -8.61 -11.80 -6.05
N ASP A 221 -8.27 -10.54 -5.79
CA ASP A 221 -6.95 -10.10 -5.35
C ASP A 221 -7.06 -9.15 -4.14
N THR A 222 -6.93 -9.68 -2.93
CA THR A 222 -6.91 -8.86 -1.71
C THR A 222 -5.65 -8.00 -1.56
N GLY A 223 -4.59 -8.26 -2.34
CA GLY A 223 -3.39 -7.43 -2.38
C GLY A 223 -3.61 -6.12 -3.16
N ALA A 224 -4.58 -6.09 -4.06
CA ALA A 224 -5.01 -4.87 -4.74
C ALA A 224 -5.90 -4.01 -3.80
N PRO A 225 -5.45 -2.82 -3.36
CA PRO A 225 -6.21 -2.01 -2.40
C PRO A 225 -7.52 -1.47 -2.98
N THR A 226 -7.61 -1.35 -4.30
CA THR A 226 -8.84 -0.99 -5.02
C THR A 226 -8.96 -1.87 -6.24
N SER A 227 -10.19 -2.22 -6.61
CA SER A 227 -10.47 -2.95 -7.84
C SER A 227 -9.97 -2.18 -9.06
N TYR A 228 -9.36 -2.89 -10.00
CA TYR A 228 -8.57 -2.29 -11.09
C TYR A 228 -8.90 -2.97 -12.42
N LEU A 229 -9.41 -2.20 -13.37
CA LEU A 229 -9.75 -2.65 -14.73
C LEU A 229 -8.67 -2.18 -15.72
N THR A 230 -8.18 -3.07 -16.57
CA THR A 230 -7.20 -2.67 -17.60
C THR A 230 -7.82 -1.68 -18.59
N LEU A 231 -7.01 -0.75 -19.14
CA LEU A 231 -7.47 0.14 -20.20
C LEU A 231 -8.04 -0.61 -21.41
N ALA A 232 -7.49 -1.77 -21.74
CA ALA A 232 -7.99 -2.60 -22.83
C ALA A 232 -9.43 -3.07 -22.55
N ALA A 233 -9.70 -3.59 -21.36
CA ALA A 233 -11.03 -4.04 -20.96
C ALA A 233 -12.01 -2.88 -20.82
N ALA A 234 -11.60 -1.76 -20.21
CA ALA A 234 -12.40 -0.54 -20.12
C ALA A 234 -12.83 -0.04 -21.51
N LYS A 235 -11.90 -0.03 -22.47
CA LYS A 235 -12.18 0.36 -23.86
C LYS A 235 -13.19 -0.59 -24.51
N ARG A 236 -13.08 -1.91 -24.28
CA ARG A 236 -14.07 -2.88 -24.79
C ARG A 236 -15.46 -2.64 -24.18
N ALA A 237 -15.52 -2.19 -22.92
CA ALA A 237 -16.75 -1.79 -22.24
C ALA A 237 -17.22 -0.35 -22.56
N GLY A 238 -16.61 0.31 -23.56
CA GLY A 238 -17.03 1.62 -24.06
C GLY A 238 -16.49 2.83 -23.30
N VAL A 239 -15.52 2.65 -22.40
CA VAL A 239 -14.98 3.74 -21.56
C VAL A 239 -13.47 3.92 -21.80
N THR A 240 -13.04 5.15 -22.04
CA THR A 240 -11.65 5.55 -22.26
C THR A 240 -11.25 6.69 -21.31
N PRO A 241 -9.96 6.99 -21.15
CA PRO A 241 -9.52 8.14 -20.35
C PRO A 241 -10.08 9.51 -20.80
N GLN A 242 -10.60 9.61 -22.03
CA GLN A 242 -11.21 10.81 -22.59
C GLN A 242 -12.75 10.82 -22.46
N SER A 243 -13.35 9.75 -21.91
CA SER A 243 -14.81 9.66 -21.78
C SER A 243 -15.34 10.66 -20.74
N PRO A 244 -16.58 11.17 -20.90
CA PRO A 244 -17.18 12.08 -19.94
C PRO A 244 -17.18 11.54 -18.51
N GLY A 245 -16.85 12.39 -17.55
CA GLY A 245 -16.85 12.04 -16.12
C GLY A 245 -15.65 11.19 -15.67
N VAL A 246 -14.71 10.86 -16.56
CA VAL A 246 -13.43 10.24 -16.18
C VAL A 246 -12.50 11.30 -15.60
N VAL A 247 -11.91 11.00 -14.44
CA VAL A 247 -10.96 11.90 -13.75
C VAL A 247 -9.61 11.22 -13.57
N ASP A 248 -8.55 12.00 -13.40
CA ASP A 248 -7.23 11.47 -13.11
C ASP A 248 -7.27 10.68 -11.79
N GLY A 249 -6.74 9.45 -11.83
CA GLY A 249 -6.69 8.55 -10.68
C GLY A 249 -5.30 8.52 -10.05
N GLY A 250 -4.37 9.34 -10.51
CA GLY A 250 -2.96 9.27 -10.14
C GLY A 250 -2.28 8.03 -10.71
N THR A 251 -1.20 7.61 -10.06
CA THR A 251 -0.37 6.49 -10.51
C THR A 251 -0.38 5.35 -9.50
N GLY A 252 -0.50 4.11 -9.98
CA GLY A 252 -0.35 2.91 -9.17
C GLY A 252 0.99 2.22 -9.43
N SER A 253 1.38 1.33 -8.52
CA SER A 253 2.53 0.44 -8.70
C SER A 253 2.14 -0.97 -8.23
N GLY A 254 2.95 -1.94 -8.60
CA GLY A 254 2.87 -3.32 -8.13
C GLY A 254 4.27 -3.91 -8.21
N ILE A 255 4.39 -5.19 -8.52
CA ILE A 255 5.72 -5.79 -8.77
C ILE A 255 6.35 -5.19 -10.04
N GLY A 256 7.63 -4.84 -9.95
CA GLY A 256 8.43 -4.26 -11.02
C GLY A 256 8.68 -2.75 -10.84
N PRO A 257 9.60 -2.18 -11.63
CA PRO A 257 10.11 -0.82 -11.40
C PRO A 257 9.21 0.29 -11.95
N ASN A 258 8.16 -0.06 -12.71
CA ASN A 258 7.33 0.93 -13.38
C ASN A 258 6.11 1.28 -12.55
N SER A 259 5.82 2.58 -12.46
CA SER A 259 4.51 3.04 -12.05
C SER A 259 3.62 3.22 -13.28
N ARG A 260 2.32 2.98 -13.12
CA ARG A 260 1.32 3.00 -14.17
C ARG A 260 0.29 4.08 -13.92
N ARG A 261 -0.06 4.83 -14.96
CA ARG A 261 -1.12 5.83 -14.83
C ARG A 261 -2.48 5.15 -14.69
N SER A 262 -3.36 5.78 -13.92
CA SER A 262 -4.72 5.32 -13.72
C SER A 262 -5.71 6.48 -13.70
N TRP A 263 -6.98 6.15 -13.86
CA TRP A 263 -8.12 7.06 -13.91
C TRP A 263 -9.27 6.46 -13.12
N ILE A 264 -10.15 7.31 -12.60
CA ILE A 264 -11.42 6.86 -12.01
C ILE A 264 -12.52 7.15 -13.02
N ALA A 265 -13.20 6.11 -13.48
CA ALA A 265 -14.13 6.18 -14.60
C ALA A 265 -15.53 5.70 -14.21
N PRO A 266 -16.60 6.35 -14.69
CA PRO A 266 -17.97 5.91 -14.45
C PRO A 266 -18.33 4.73 -15.36
N PHE A 267 -19.09 3.79 -14.81
CA PHE A 267 -19.65 2.65 -15.51
C PHE A 267 -21.14 2.50 -15.18
N ALA A 268 -21.94 2.12 -16.18
CA ALA A 268 -23.38 1.94 -16.01
C ALA A 268 -23.68 0.71 -15.13
N SER A 269 -22.93 -0.37 -15.33
CA SER A 269 -23.02 -1.54 -14.47
C SER A 269 -21.73 -2.35 -14.36
N PHE A 270 -21.56 -2.98 -13.21
CA PHE A 270 -20.66 -4.10 -12.96
C PHE A 270 -21.50 -5.26 -12.44
N LYS A 271 -21.45 -6.42 -13.09
CA LYS A 271 -22.20 -7.62 -12.69
C LYS A 271 -21.27 -8.80 -12.45
N VAL A 272 -21.43 -9.48 -11.31
CA VAL A 272 -20.72 -10.72 -10.97
C VAL A 272 -21.70 -11.68 -10.29
N GLY A 273 -21.85 -12.88 -10.85
CA GLY A 273 -22.92 -13.80 -10.45
C GLY A 273 -24.30 -13.15 -10.58
N ASP A 274 -25.07 -13.20 -9.49
CA ASP A 274 -26.41 -12.61 -9.41
C ASP A 274 -26.41 -11.14 -8.97
N GLU A 275 -25.26 -10.60 -8.56
CA GLU A 275 -25.13 -9.22 -8.11
C GLU A 275 -24.82 -8.27 -9.27
N GLU A 276 -25.58 -7.18 -9.38
CA GLU A 276 -25.33 -6.08 -10.31
C GLU A 276 -25.21 -4.75 -9.56
N VAL A 277 -24.02 -4.18 -9.56
CA VAL A 277 -23.72 -2.83 -9.05
C VAL A 277 -23.96 -1.84 -10.18
N ARG A 278 -24.92 -0.93 -10.01
CA ARG A 278 -25.28 0.08 -11.01
C ARG A 278 -24.65 1.44 -10.71
N ASN A 279 -24.36 2.21 -11.75
CA ASN A 279 -23.85 3.58 -11.66
C ASN A 279 -22.60 3.69 -10.78
N THR A 280 -21.66 2.76 -10.94
CA THR A 280 -20.45 2.67 -10.13
C THR A 280 -19.28 3.42 -10.78
N ARG A 281 -18.22 3.64 -10.02
CA ARG A 281 -16.95 4.15 -10.52
C ARG A 281 -15.89 3.09 -10.29
N LEU A 282 -15.11 2.79 -11.32
CA LEU A 282 -14.00 1.83 -11.25
C LEU A 282 -12.70 2.53 -11.60
N ARG A 283 -11.61 2.07 -10.99
CA ARG A 283 -10.26 2.49 -11.39
C ARG A 283 -9.90 1.76 -12.69
N ILE A 284 -9.56 2.51 -13.72
CA ILE A 284 -9.00 2.00 -14.97
C ILE A 284 -7.54 2.40 -15.06
N GLY A 285 -6.67 1.59 -15.67
CA GLY A 285 -5.27 2.02 -15.81
C GLY A 285 -4.40 1.25 -16.79
N GLU A 286 -3.21 1.82 -16.97
CA GLU A 286 -2.15 1.27 -17.81
C GLU A 286 -1.54 0.01 -17.19
N GLY A 287 -1.19 -0.95 -18.04
CA GLY A 287 -0.65 -2.23 -17.59
C GLY A 287 -1.42 -3.36 -18.23
N ASN A 288 -0.84 -4.54 -18.17
CA ASN A 288 -1.46 -5.75 -18.68
C ASN A 288 -1.54 -6.76 -17.53
N LEU A 289 -2.66 -7.48 -17.47
CA LEU A 289 -2.85 -8.61 -16.58
C LEU A 289 -2.87 -9.85 -17.50
N PRO A 290 -1.79 -10.65 -17.56
CA PRO A 290 -1.71 -11.73 -18.54
C PRO A 290 -2.85 -12.76 -18.36
N GLY A 291 -3.78 -12.76 -19.32
CA GLY A 291 -4.95 -13.66 -19.32
C GLY A 291 -6.16 -13.14 -18.56
N ASP A 292 -6.07 -11.95 -17.97
CA ASP A 292 -7.09 -11.38 -17.09
C ASP A 292 -7.40 -9.92 -17.49
N ASP A 293 -8.58 -9.42 -17.13
CA ASP A 293 -9.02 -8.07 -17.50
C ASP A 293 -9.11 -7.13 -16.30
N MET A 294 -9.39 -7.67 -15.12
CA MET A 294 -9.65 -6.92 -13.90
C MET A 294 -9.14 -7.63 -12.65
N LEU A 295 -8.60 -6.85 -11.71
CA LEU A 295 -8.43 -7.27 -10.32
C LEU A 295 -9.65 -6.83 -9.53
N VAL A 296 -10.29 -7.78 -8.84
CA VAL A 296 -11.34 -7.50 -7.84
C VAL A 296 -10.64 -7.40 -6.50
N GLY A 297 -10.49 -6.15 -6.05
CA GLY A 297 -9.63 -5.74 -4.94
C GLY A 297 -10.26 -5.86 -3.56
N ALA A 298 -9.48 -5.48 -2.55
CA ALA A 298 -9.89 -5.48 -1.15
C ALA A 298 -11.12 -4.57 -0.86
N ASP A 299 -11.39 -3.58 -1.69
CA ASP A 299 -12.62 -2.77 -1.65
C ASP A 299 -13.89 -3.60 -1.86
N PHE A 300 -13.84 -4.61 -2.75
CA PHE A 300 -14.91 -5.59 -2.90
C PHE A 300 -14.95 -6.56 -1.72
N PHE A 301 -13.79 -7.06 -1.26
CA PHE A 301 -13.73 -7.98 -0.11
C PHE A 301 -14.15 -7.34 1.23
N LEU A 302 -14.04 -6.03 1.38
CA LEU A 302 -14.53 -5.31 2.56
C LEU A 302 -16.05 -5.16 2.55
N SER A 303 -16.64 -5.00 1.37
CA SER A 303 -18.10 -4.88 1.21
C SER A 303 -18.80 -6.24 1.20
N HIS A 304 -18.06 -7.36 1.19
CA HIS A 304 -18.61 -8.71 1.07
C HIS A 304 -18.02 -9.69 2.09
N ARG A 305 -18.75 -10.75 2.39
CA ARG A 305 -18.19 -11.97 2.97
C ARG A 305 -18.07 -13.00 1.87
N ILE A 306 -16.86 -13.51 1.65
CA ILE A 306 -16.53 -14.32 0.47
C ILE A 306 -16.01 -15.69 0.94
N TYR A 307 -16.50 -16.76 0.35
CA TYR A 307 -15.97 -18.11 0.52
C TYR A 307 -15.50 -18.66 -0.82
N VAL A 308 -14.20 -18.92 -0.92
CA VAL A 308 -13.55 -19.54 -2.08
C VAL A 308 -13.48 -21.04 -1.84
N SER A 309 -14.31 -21.80 -2.56
CA SER A 309 -14.27 -23.26 -2.52
C SER A 309 -13.39 -23.82 -3.62
N ASN A 310 -12.16 -24.15 -3.26
CA ASN A 310 -11.23 -24.84 -4.15
C ASN A 310 -11.72 -26.26 -4.47
N SER A 311 -12.44 -26.89 -3.54
CA SER A 311 -12.98 -28.25 -3.73
C SER A 311 -14.18 -28.35 -4.68
N GLN A 312 -15.00 -27.29 -4.76
CA GLN A 312 -16.17 -27.24 -5.65
C GLN A 312 -15.93 -26.42 -6.93
N HIS A 313 -14.83 -25.67 -7.01
CA HIS A 313 -14.59 -24.67 -8.05
C HIS A 313 -15.67 -23.59 -8.08
N LYS A 314 -16.06 -23.14 -6.89
CA LYS A 314 -17.09 -22.11 -6.71
C LYS A 314 -16.64 -21.03 -5.75
N LEU A 315 -17.17 -19.83 -5.97
CA LEU A 315 -17.04 -18.71 -5.04
C LEU A 315 -18.44 -18.27 -4.63
N TYR A 316 -18.67 -18.23 -3.32
CA TYR A 316 -19.92 -17.79 -2.72
C TYR A 316 -19.71 -16.46 -2.01
N PHE A 317 -20.63 -15.53 -2.13
CA PHE A 317 -20.51 -14.26 -1.44
C PHE A 317 -21.84 -13.63 -1.07
N THR A 318 -21.82 -12.85 0.00
CA THR A 318 -22.95 -12.02 0.44
C THR A 318 -22.47 -10.59 0.66
N TYR A 319 -23.29 -9.62 0.26
CA TYR A 319 -23.04 -8.22 0.55
C TYR A 319 -23.22 -7.93 2.06
N ASN A 320 -22.21 -7.32 2.66
CA ASN A 320 -22.14 -6.98 4.09
C ASN A 320 -22.52 -5.52 4.39
N GLY A 321 -22.82 -4.72 3.38
CA GLY A 321 -23.12 -3.29 3.54
C GLY A 321 -21.92 -2.38 3.24
N GLY A 322 -22.23 -1.10 3.01
CA GLY A 322 -21.27 -0.06 2.61
C GLY A 322 -21.01 -0.02 1.10
N PRO A 323 -20.51 1.10 0.56
CA PRO A 323 -20.32 1.27 -0.88
C PRO A 323 -19.40 0.21 -1.50
N VAL A 324 -19.86 -0.46 -2.57
CA VAL A 324 -19.03 -1.36 -3.39
C VAL A 324 -18.22 -0.52 -4.39
N PHE A 325 -16.90 -0.76 -4.46
CA PHE A 325 -15.95 0.07 -5.23
C PHE A 325 -15.99 1.55 -4.81
N ASN A 326 -15.80 1.82 -3.52
CA ASN A 326 -15.87 3.16 -2.94
C ASN A 326 -14.73 4.06 -3.44
N LEU A 327 -14.83 4.50 -4.70
CA LEU A 327 -13.90 5.37 -5.39
C LEU A 327 -14.57 6.73 -5.57
N THR A 328 -14.35 7.65 -4.64
CA THR A 328 -14.71 9.05 -4.83
C THR A 328 -13.74 9.71 -5.81
N ALA A 329 -14.15 10.80 -6.45
CA ALA A 329 -13.36 11.50 -7.48
C ALA A 329 -12.06 12.16 -6.96
N ALA A 330 -11.70 11.96 -5.70
CA ALA A 330 -10.48 12.48 -5.10
C ALA A 330 -9.68 11.33 -4.48
N LEU A 331 -8.38 11.30 -4.79
CA LEU A 331 -7.39 10.64 -3.96
C LEU A 331 -7.52 11.17 -2.51
N PRO A 332 -7.16 10.41 -1.48
CA PRO A 332 -6.40 11.03 -0.40
C PRO A 332 -5.15 11.58 -1.08
N ALA A 333 -5.16 12.88 -1.36
CA ALA A 333 -3.94 13.59 -1.69
C ALA A 333 -2.97 13.34 -0.53
N SER A 334 -1.71 13.05 -0.85
CA SER A 334 -0.64 13.54 -0.01
C SER A 334 -0.95 15.01 0.27
N VAL A 335 -1.24 15.31 1.53
CA VAL A 335 -1.53 16.60 2.14
C VAL A 335 -1.53 17.79 1.15
N ALA A 336 -2.70 18.14 0.65
CA ALA A 336 -2.95 19.46 0.07
C ALA A 336 -4.04 20.16 0.90
N ALA A 337 -3.73 21.40 1.27
CA ALA A 337 -4.39 22.26 2.24
C ALA A 337 -5.91 22.48 2.03
N PRO A 338 -6.63 22.94 3.08
CA PRO A 338 -8.07 22.75 3.22
C PRO A 338 -8.91 23.83 2.51
N SER A 339 -10.15 23.50 2.17
CA SER A 339 -11.22 24.49 1.97
C SER A 339 -12.30 24.31 3.03
N GLU A 340 -12.71 25.43 3.61
CA GLU A 340 -13.55 25.58 4.80
C GLU A 340 -15.04 25.22 4.64
N ALA A 341 -15.71 25.18 5.80
CA ALA A 341 -17.15 25.20 6.09
C ALA A 341 -17.88 23.84 6.16
N ALA A 342 -18.72 23.53 7.14
CA ALA A 342 -19.08 24.18 8.41
C ALA A 342 -19.59 23.09 9.37
N ALA A 343 -19.38 23.27 10.67
CA ALA A 343 -19.82 22.34 11.72
C ALA A 343 -21.29 22.57 12.11
N THR A 344 -22.01 21.51 12.46
CA THR A 344 -23.14 21.50 13.43
C THR A 344 -23.40 20.06 13.90
N PRO A 345 -24.02 19.87 15.09
CA PRO A 345 -23.68 18.76 15.98
C PRO A 345 -24.62 17.54 15.92
N ALA A 346 -24.10 16.46 16.51
CA ALA A 346 -24.72 15.26 17.07
C ALA A 346 -26.21 15.01 16.76
N VAL A 347 -26.49 13.87 16.11
CA VAL A 347 -27.79 13.20 16.21
C VAL A 347 -27.58 11.69 16.37
N GLU A 348 -28.39 11.19 17.30
CA GLU A 348 -28.68 9.84 17.77
C GLU A 348 -28.62 8.69 16.76
N ALA A 349 -28.26 7.55 17.34
CA ALA A 349 -28.29 6.21 16.76
C ALA A 349 -29.63 5.87 16.10
N ALA A 350 -29.56 5.38 14.86
CA ALA A 350 -30.63 4.64 14.23
C ALA A 350 -30.08 3.30 13.71
N ALA A 351 -30.56 2.22 14.32
CA ALA A 351 -30.22 0.83 14.02
C ALA A 351 -30.76 0.37 12.65
N ALA A 352 -30.00 -0.47 11.95
CA ALA A 352 -30.29 -1.90 11.79
C ALA A 352 -29.57 -2.50 10.56
N GLY A 353 -28.68 -3.47 10.83
CA GLY A 353 -28.03 -4.30 9.83
C GLY A 353 -27.22 -5.40 10.50
N ALA A 354 -27.90 -6.48 10.92
CA ALA A 354 -27.38 -7.74 11.47
C ALA A 354 -26.09 -7.66 12.35
N ALA A 355 -26.28 -7.58 13.66
CA ALA A 355 -25.21 -7.62 14.66
C ALA A 355 -24.37 -8.92 14.60
N PRO A 356 -23.03 -8.85 14.51
CA PRO A 356 -22.14 -9.93 14.91
C PRO A 356 -22.20 -10.11 16.44
N PRO A 357 -21.88 -11.30 16.98
CA PRO A 357 -22.25 -11.70 18.33
C PRO A 357 -21.74 -10.73 19.40
N ASP A 358 -22.58 -10.45 20.39
CA ASP A 358 -22.35 -9.53 21.53
C ASP A 358 -21.17 -9.90 22.46
N ASN A 359 -20.28 -10.81 22.06
CA ASN A 359 -19.13 -11.28 22.84
C ASN A 359 -17.80 -11.16 22.05
N LEU A 360 -17.61 -10.06 21.32
CA LEU A 360 -16.30 -9.75 20.75
C LEU A 360 -15.36 -9.24 21.84
N ASP A 361 -14.12 -9.76 21.87
CA ASP A 361 -13.07 -9.18 22.69
C ASP A 361 -12.61 -7.81 22.14
N ALA A 362 -11.80 -7.11 22.92
CA ALA A 362 -11.31 -5.77 22.55
C ALA A 362 -10.56 -5.77 21.20
N ALA A 363 -9.78 -6.82 20.92
CA ALA A 363 -8.99 -6.90 19.70
C ALA A 363 -9.87 -7.14 18.46
N ALA A 364 -10.91 -7.97 18.59
CA ALA A 364 -11.89 -8.20 17.54
C ALA A 364 -12.73 -6.95 17.26
N LEU A 365 -13.12 -6.21 18.30
CA LEU A 365 -13.76 -4.90 18.14
C LEU A 365 -12.84 -3.92 17.40
N ALA A 366 -11.56 -3.83 17.79
CA ALA A 366 -10.61 -2.94 17.12
C ALA A 366 -10.41 -3.30 15.64
N ARG A 367 -10.27 -4.59 15.30
CA ARG A 367 -10.15 -5.05 13.91
C ARG A 367 -11.40 -4.74 13.09
N ARG A 368 -12.60 -4.96 13.65
CA ARG A 368 -13.88 -4.59 13.00
C ARG A 368 -13.99 -3.07 12.82
N GLY A 369 -13.56 -2.30 13.82
CA GLY A 369 -13.51 -0.85 13.76
C GLY A 369 -12.58 -0.34 12.66
N ALA A 370 -11.38 -0.93 12.53
CA ALA A 370 -10.44 -0.63 11.45
C ALA A 370 -11.00 -0.98 10.05
N ALA A 371 -11.69 -2.12 9.93
CA ALA A 371 -12.37 -2.50 8.69
C ALA A 371 -13.51 -1.54 8.32
N SER A 372 -14.30 -1.07 9.29
CA SER A 372 -15.32 -0.04 9.07
C SER A 372 -14.70 1.30 8.66
N ALA A 373 -13.59 1.73 9.26
CA ALA A 373 -12.85 2.90 8.78
C ALA A 373 -12.36 2.73 7.33
N GLY A 374 -11.88 1.54 6.97
CA GLY A 374 -11.50 1.19 5.60
C GLY A 374 -12.64 1.32 4.58
N ARG A 375 -13.89 1.16 5.01
CA ARG A 375 -15.11 1.39 4.21
C ARG A 375 -15.63 2.83 4.26
N HIS A 376 -14.97 3.71 5.01
CA HIS A 376 -15.43 5.06 5.36
C HIS A 376 -16.71 5.08 6.20
N ASP A 377 -17.00 3.98 6.89
CA ASP A 377 -18.06 3.86 7.88
C ASP A 377 -17.52 4.27 9.25
N TYR A 378 -17.27 5.57 9.39
CA TYR A 378 -16.60 6.13 10.57
C TYR A 378 -17.47 6.04 11.83
N GLU A 379 -18.79 6.05 11.69
CA GLU A 379 -19.70 5.89 12.84
C GLU A 379 -19.50 4.54 13.54
N HIS A 380 -19.61 3.44 12.78
CA HIS A 380 -19.38 2.10 13.34
C HIS A 380 -17.92 1.91 13.76
N SER A 381 -16.98 2.49 13.02
CA SER A 381 -15.55 2.46 13.37
C SER A 381 -15.28 3.05 14.76
N LEU A 382 -15.75 4.29 14.99
CA LEU A 382 -15.54 5.01 16.24
C LEU A 382 -16.26 4.34 17.42
N ALA A 383 -17.45 3.77 17.18
CA ALA A 383 -18.18 3.03 18.20
C ALA A 383 -17.41 1.78 18.68
N ASP A 384 -16.91 0.97 17.74
CA ASP A 384 -16.16 -0.25 18.06
C ASP A 384 -14.82 0.05 18.72
N LEU A 385 -14.07 1.02 18.20
CA LEU A 385 -12.78 1.41 18.76
C LEU A 385 -12.92 2.01 20.16
N THR A 386 -14.00 2.77 20.42
CA THR A 386 -14.28 3.27 21.76
C THR A 386 -14.59 2.14 22.75
N ARG A 387 -15.34 1.12 22.32
CA ARG A 387 -15.57 -0.08 23.14
C ARG A 387 -14.28 -0.87 23.38
N ALA A 388 -13.45 -1.04 22.36
CA ALA A 388 -12.16 -1.71 22.48
C ALA A 388 -11.25 -1.02 23.51
N ILE A 389 -11.16 0.31 23.46
CA ILE A 389 -10.41 1.12 24.44
C ILE A 389 -11.00 0.97 25.84
N ALA A 390 -12.33 0.98 25.99
CA ALA A 390 -12.95 0.79 27.30
C ALA A 390 -12.63 -0.58 27.92
N MET A 391 -12.48 -1.62 27.08
CA MET A 391 -12.13 -2.97 27.52
C MET A 391 -10.64 -3.18 27.79
N ALA A 392 -9.76 -2.46 27.07
CA ALA A 392 -8.32 -2.52 27.24
C ALA A 392 -7.69 -1.11 27.10
N PRO A 393 -7.77 -0.26 28.15
CA PRO A 393 -7.35 1.14 28.09
C PRO A 393 -5.82 1.33 28.04
N SER A 394 -5.05 0.27 28.23
CA SER A 394 -3.59 0.29 28.14
C SER A 394 -3.07 -0.11 26.75
N GLU A 395 -3.95 -0.43 25.79
CA GLU A 395 -3.55 -0.86 24.45
C GLU A 395 -3.35 0.35 23.52
N PRO A 396 -2.10 0.76 23.20
CA PRO A 396 -1.82 1.96 22.41
C PRO A 396 -2.41 1.91 21.00
N SER A 397 -2.43 0.73 20.38
CA SER A 397 -2.87 0.56 18.99
C SER A 397 -4.34 0.97 18.79
N TYR A 398 -5.20 0.82 19.79
CA TYR A 398 -6.61 1.18 19.67
C TYR A 398 -6.81 2.70 19.63
N TYR A 399 -6.00 3.45 20.37
CA TYR A 399 -5.98 4.91 20.29
C TYR A 399 -5.43 5.36 18.93
N TYR A 400 -4.36 4.75 18.43
CA TYR A 400 -3.85 5.05 17.08
C TYR A 400 -4.92 4.83 16.00
N GLU A 401 -5.60 3.68 16.00
CA GLU A 401 -6.64 3.38 15.01
C GLU A 401 -7.85 4.32 15.13
N ARG A 402 -8.25 4.69 16.36
CA ARG A 402 -9.32 5.66 16.55
C ARG A 402 -8.92 7.07 16.15
N GLY A 403 -7.67 7.45 16.39
CA GLY A 403 -7.10 8.70 15.90
C GLY A 403 -7.11 8.78 14.37
N ARG A 404 -6.77 7.68 13.67
CA ARG A 404 -6.90 7.59 12.22
C ARG A 404 -8.35 7.68 11.74
N ALA A 405 -9.28 7.02 12.44
CA ALA A 405 -10.71 7.13 12.14
C ALA A 405 -11.23 8.56 12.32
N TYR A 406 -10.79 9.27 13.37
CA TYR A 406 -11.09 10.69 13.58
C TYR A 406 -10.55 11.58 12.46
N LEU A 407 -9.31 11.36 11.99
CA LEU A 407 -8.78 12.09 10.83
C LEU A 407 -9.63 11.86 9.57
N GLY A 408 -9.99 10.61 9.29
CA GLY A 408 -10.89 10.27 8.18
C GLY A 408 -12.27 10.93 8.31
N ASN A 409 -12.78 11.02 9.53
CA ASN A 409 -14.03 11.70 9.87
C ASN A 409 -13.89 13.22 10.05
N ARG A 410 -12.76 13.83 9.65
CA ARG A 410 -12.48 15.27 9.72
C ARG A 410 -12.56 15.87 11.14
N GLN A 411 -12.13 15.12 12.14
CA GLN A 411 -12.10 15.50 13.55
C GLN A 411 -10.65 15.53 14.09
N PRO A 412 -9.80 16.46 13.61
CA PRO A 412 -8.35 16.39 13.84
C PRO A 412 -7.94 16.66 15.30
N ASP A 413 -8.74 17.38 16.09
CA ASP A 413 -8.41 17.61 17.51
C ASP A 413 -8.60 16.36 18.37
N LEU A 414 -9.64 15.57 18.06
CA LEU A 414 -9.85 14.27 18.70
C LEU A 414 -8.75 13.28 18.30
N ALA A 415 -8.31 13.32 17.04
CA ALA A 415 -7.18 12.53 16.58
C ALA A 415 -5.89 12.86 17.33
N LEU A 416 -5.58 14.15 17.50
CA LEU A 416 -4.42 14.60 18.27
C LEU A 416 -4.45 14.09 19.71
N ALA A 417 -5.61 14.14 20.37
CA ALA A 417 -5.77 13.62 21.73
C ALA A 417 -5.50 12.11 21.81
N ASP A 418 -6.00 11.34 20.84
CA ASP A 418 -5.76 9.90 20.78
C ASP A 418 -4.28 9.58 20.47
N PHE A 419 -3.64 10.29 19.55
CA PHE A 419 -2.21 10.11 19.30
C PHE A 419 -1.35 10.46 20.52
N ASN A 420 -1.70 11.50 21.26
CA ASN A 420 -1.04 11.83 22.53
C ASN A 420 -1.13 10.68 23.54
N GLN A 421 -2.31 10.06 23.65
CA GLN A 421 -2.54 8.94 24.56
C GLN A 421 -1.82 7.67 24.09
N ALA A 422 -1.82 7.37 22.78
CA ALA A 422 -1.07 6.27 22.19
C ALA A 422 0.45 6.40 22.45
N ILE A 423 1.03 7.59 22.21
CA ILE A 423 2.45 7.87 22.45
C ILE A 423 2.79 7.80 23.94
N LYS A 424 1.88 8.22 24.83
CA LYS A 424 2.06 8.08 26.28
C LYS A 424 2.16 6.60 26.69
N LEU A 425 1.40 5.72 26.05
CA LEU A 425 1.41 4.28 26.32
C LEU A 425 2.59 3.57 25.65
N LYS A 426 2.99 4.01 24.46
CA LYS A 426 4.12 3.48 23.69
C LYS A 426 4.91 4.61 23.02
N PRO A 427 5.94 5.16 23.71
CA PRO A 427 6.68 6.34 23.24
C PRO A 427 7.51 6.15 21.98
N ASP A 428 7.83 4.91 21.60
CA ASP A 428 8.64 4.54 20.44
C ASP A 428 7.80 4.04 19.25
N ASP A 429 6.48 4.23 19.29
CA ASP A 429 5.59 3.80 18.21
C ASP A 429 5.71 4.70 16.98
N VAL A 430 6.62 4.31 16.07
CA VAL A 430 6.93 5.05 14.84
C VAL A 430 5.67 5.44 14.04
N PRO A 431 4.68 4.57 13.78
CA PRO A 431 3.47 4.96 13.05
C PRO A 431 2.68 6.09 13.73
N THR A 432 2.53 6.04 15.06
CA THR A 432 1.82 7.08 15.81
C THR A 432 2.61 8.39 15.87
N LEU A 433 3.93 8.33 16.10
CA LEU A 433 4.80 9.50 16.10
C LEU A 433 4.75 10.24 14.75
N LEU A 434 4.83 9.49 13.64
CA LEU A 434 4.74 10.07 12.30
C LEU A 434 3.35 10.63 12.01
N ALA A 435 2.28 9.96 12.43
CA ALA A 435 0.92 10.47 12.25
C ALA A 435 0.68 11.78 13.02
N ARG A 436 1.22 11.91 14.23
CA ARG A 436 1.13 13.15 15.01
C ARG A 436 1.99 14.27 14.41
N ALA A 437 3.22 13.97 14.02
CA ALA A 437 4.09 14.93 13.33
C ALA A 437 3.47 15.43 12.02
N GLU A 438 2.90 14.53 11.21
CA GLU A 438 2.18 14.89 9.98
C GLU A 438 0.97 15.78 10.29
N LEU A 439 0.19 15.48 11.34
CA LEU A 439 -0.93 16.33 11.76
C LEU A 439 -0.47 17.75 12.11
N HIS A 440 0.61 17.90 12.88
CA HIS A 440 1.22 19.21 13.17
C HIS A 440 1.68 19.94 11.89
N ALA A 441 2.31 19.23 10.94
CA ALA A 441 2.68 19.78 9.64
C ALA A 441 1.46 20.29 8.85
N THR A 442 0.37 19.51 8.81
CA THR A 442 -0.85 19.87 8.06
C THR A 442 -1.57 21.09 8.65
N ARG A 443 -1.43 21.31 9.96
CA ARG A 443 -1.94 22.50 10.67
C ARG A 443 -1.04 23.73 10.50
N HIS A 444 0.07 23.59 9.79
CA HIS A 444 1.09 24.64 9.64
C HIS A 444 1.63 25.15 10.98
N GLU A 445 1.69 24.26 11.97
CA GLU A 445 2.31 24.58 13.25
C GLU A 445 3.83 24.75 13.09
N PRO A 446 4.48 25.49 14.01
CA PRO A 446 5.93 25.69 13.96
C PRO A 446 6.69 24.36 13.93
N ALA A 447 7.85 24.35 13.28
CA ALA A 447 8.68 23.14 13.11
C ALA A 447 9.02 22.47 14.45
N GLU A 448 9.14 23.27 15.51
CA GLU A 448 9.39 22.86 16.89
C GLU A 448 8.32 21.89 17.43
N ALA A 449 7.08 21.96 16.94
CA ALA A 449 6.00 21.06 17.35
C ALA A 449 6.24 19.61 16.89
N LEU A 450 7.07 19.40 15.86
CA LEU A 450 7.35 18.08 15.30
C LEU A 450 8.65 17.47 15.83
N THR A 451 9.56 18.29 16.37
CA THR A 451 10.94 17.87 16.67
C THR A 451 11.02 16.62 17.54
N ALA A 452 10.27 16.59 18.65
CA ALA A 452 10.30 15.45 19.58
C ALA A 452 9.79 14.15 18.92
N ASP A 453 8.75 14.26 18.08
CA ASP A 453 8.19 13.11 17.37
C ASP A 453 9.17 12.57 16.33
N LEU A 454 9.79 13.48 15.57
CA LEU A 454 10.75 13.08 14.54
C LEU A 454 11.99 12.43 15.15
N GLU A 455 12.52 12.97 16.26
CA GLU A 455 13.68 12.37 16.95
C GLU A 455 13.36 11.00 17.56
N ALA A 456 12.19 10.86 18.21
CA ALA A 456 11.76 9.58 18.74
C ALA A 456 11.56 8.54 17.63
N ALA A 457 10.94 8.94 16.51
CA ALA A 457 10.72 8.06 15.38
C ALA A 457 12.02 7.72 14.64
N ASP A 458 12.98 8.65 14.51
CA ASP A 458 14.31 8.40 13.95
C ASP A 458 15.07 7.34 14.78
N HIS A 459 14.99 7.45 16.11
CA HIS A 459 15.60 6.48 17.02
C HIS A 459 14.99 5.07 16.88
N ALA A 460 13.67 4.98 16.73
CA ALA A 460 12.95 3.71 16.73
C ALA A 460 12.81 3.06 15.34
N ALA A 461 12.86 3.82 14.24
CA ALA A 461 12.60 3.30 12.91
C ALA A 461 13.69 2.30 12.44
N PRO A 462 13.33 1.17 11.82
CA PRO A 462 14.30 0.33 11.13
C PRO A 462 15.05 1.10 10.02
N ARG A 463 16.31 0.74 9.77
CA ARG A 463 17.18 1.49 8.85
C ARG A 463 16.68 1.49 7.40
N GLY A 464 16.02 0.40 7.00
CA GLY A 464 15.49 0.21 5.65
C GLY A 464 13.98 0.26 5.56
N SER A 465 13.24 0.77 6.56
CA SER A 465 11.78 0.85 6.45
C SER A 465 11.35 2.09 5.64
N GLU A 466 10.20 2.02 4.95
CA GLU A 466 9.60 3.18 4.27
C GLU A 466 9.35 4.37 5.22
N ALA A 467 9.21 4.13 6.53
CA ALA A 467 9.12 5.18 7.55
C ALA A 467 10.30 6.16 7.49
N ARG A 468 11.48 5.72 7.05
CA ARG A 468 12.64 6.60 6.81
C ARG A 468 12.38 7.62 5.72
N VAL A 469 11.64 7.26 4.68
CA VAL A 469 11.28 8.24 3.63
C VAL A 469 10.32 9.28 4.18
N HIS A 470 9.30 8.86 4.93
CA HIS A 470 8.35 9.78 5.57
C HIS A 470 9.04 10.71 6.59
N LEU A 471 9.94 10.17 7.41
CA LEU A 471 10.82 10.98 8.29
C LEU A 471 11.62 12.00 7.49
N GLY A 472 12.21 11.60 6.35
CA GLY A 472 12.95 12.49 5.48
C GLY A 472 12.10 13.64 4.94
N ASP A 473 10.86 13.35 4.55
CA ASP A 473 9.91 14.33 4.04
C ASP A 473 9.50 15.32 5.17
N LEU A 474 9.22 14.82 6.38
CA LEU A 474 8.85 15.67 7.53
C LEU A 474 10.03 16.49 8.08
N TYR A 475 11.25 15.93 8.13
CA TYR A 475 12.44 16.72 8.48
C TYR A 475 12.72 17.82 7.46
N GLN A 476 12.48 17.55 6.17
CA GLN A 476 12.59 18.57 5.13
C GLN A 476 11.54 19.66 5.32
N TYR A 477 10.29 19.29 5.64
CA TYR A 477 9.23 20.25 5.98
C TYR A 477 9.62 21.12 7.18
N ALA A 478 10.18 20.51 8.24
CA ALA A 478 10.68 21.20 9.42
C ALA A 478 11.96 22.04 9.16
N GLY A 479 12.53 21.98 7.96
CA GLY A 479 13.75 22.71 7.60
C GLY A 479 15.06 22.07 8.13
N ASN A 480 14.99 20.90 8.77
CA ASN A 480 16.17 20.13 9.17
C ASN A 480 16.68 19.28 8.01
N LEU A 481 17.29 19.95 7.04
CA LEU A 481 17.79 19.34 5.80
C LEU A 481 18.90 18.30 6.00
N PRO A 482 19.86 18.46 6.94
CA PRO A 482 20.83 17.41 7.25
C PRO A 482 20.17 16.12 7.73
N ALA A 483 19.19 16.20 8.64
CA ALA A 483 18.44 15.04 9.11
C ALA A 483 17.66 14.41 7.96
N ALA A 484 16.96 15.21 7.14
CA ALA A 484 16.24 14.71 5.97
C ALA A 484 17.15 13.88 5.03
N VAL A 485 18.34 14.39 4.70
CA VAL A 485 19.32 13.68 3.86
C VAL A 485 19.79 12.38 4.52
N ALA A 486 19.99 12.36 5.84
CA ALA A 486 20.37 11.15 6.57
C ALA A 486 19.30 10.05 6.46
N GLN A 487 18.02 10.42 6.55
CA GLN A 487 16.92 9.47 6.41
C GLN A 487 16.83 8.86 5.02
N TYR A 488 16.94 9.68 3.96
CA TYR A 488 16.99 9.16 2.59
C TYR A 488 18.23 8.30 2.33
N ASN A 489 19.37 8.60 2.95
CA ASN A 489 20.55 7.73 2.86
C ASN A 489 20.30 6.36 3.50
N ALA A 490 19.72 6.34 4.71
CA ALA A 490 19.41 5.11 5.42
C ALA A 490 18.55 4.17 4.56
N TRP A 491 17.50 4.72 3.92
CA TRP A 491 16.65 3.98 3.00
C TRP A 491 17.39 3.54 1.72
N ILE A 492 18.08 4.45 1.03
CA ILE A 492 18.77 4.15 -0.25
C ILE A 492 19.87 3.09 -0.08
N ASP A 493 20.53 3.04 1.08
CA ASP A 493 21.62 2.09 1.34
C ASP A 493 21.14 0.63 1.42
N VAL A 494 19.85 0.39 1.68
CA VAL A 494 19.24 -0.95 1.81
C VAL A 494 18.45 -1.35 0.57
N HIS A 495 17.91 -0.39 -0.18
CA HIS A 495 17.04 -0.66 -1.31
C HIS A 495 17.78 -0.79 -2.64
N GLU A 496 17.27 -1.69 -3.48
CA GLU A 496 17.81 -1.92 -4.80
C GLU A 496 17.42 -0.83 -5.80
N ARG A 497 18.19 -0.73 -6.89
CA ARG A 497 17.88 0.22 -7.97
C ARG A 497 16.51 -0.01 -8.60
N GLU A 498 16.02 -1.25 -8.58
CA GLU A 498 14.73 -1.65 -9.17
C GLU A 498 13.53 -1.31 -8.29
N ASP A 499 13.75 -0.86 -7.05
CA ASP A 499 12.68 -0.40 -6.18
C ASP A 499 11.91 0.77 -6.83
N VAL A 500 10.58 0.66 -6.85
CA VAL A 500 9.69 1.62 -7.51
C VAL A 500 9.73 3.03 -6.91
N ALA A 501 10.05 3.16 -5.61
CA ALA A 501 10.21 4.44 -4.92
C ALA A 501 11.60 5.05 -5.15
N MET A 502 12.62 4.28 -5.56
CA MET A 502 13.99 4.76 -5.74
C MET A 502 14.12 6.06 -6.55
N PRO A 503 13.42 6.28 -7.70
CA PRO A 503 13.51 7.54 -8.43
C PRO A 503 12.99 8.74 -7.62
N ARG A 504 11.89 8.54 -6.86
CA ARG A 504 11.30 9.56 -5.99
C ARG A 504 12.24 9.88 -4.83
N VAL A 505 12.76 8.87 -4.13
CA VAL A 505 13.64 9.06 -2.97
C VAL A 505 14.97 9.72 -3.37
N LEU A 506 15.54 9.33 -4.51
CA LEU A 506 16.72 10.03 -5.08
C LEU A 506 16.41 11.50 -5.35
N ASN A 507 15.24 11.80 -5.90
CA ASN A 507 14.83 13.19 -6.12
C ASN A 507 14.61 13.95 -4.81
N SER A 508 13.93 13.36 -3.81
CA SER A 508 13.73 13.98 -2.49
C SER A 508 15.08 14.29 -1.82
N ARG A 509 16.07 13.40 -1.94
CA ARG A 509 17.44 13.65 -1.42
C ARG A 509 18.18 14.72 -2.23
N CYS A 510 18.05 14.73 -3.56
CA CYS A 510 18.59 15.79 -4.41
C CYS A 510 18.04 17.16 -3.99
N TRP A 511 16.73 17.24 -3.84
CA TRP A 511 16.01 18.44 -3.45
C TRP A 511 16.40 18.92 -2.04
N ALA A 512 16.49 18.02 -1.06
CA ALA A 512 16.96 18.36 0.29
C ALA A 512 18.40 18.94 0.29
N ARG A 513 19.33 18.32 -0.45
CA ARG A 513 20.70 18.82 -0.62
C ARG A 513 20.73 20.19 -1.32
N ALA A 514 19.89 20.37 -2.35
CA ALA A 514 19.78 21.63 -3.07
C ALA A 514 19.24 22.76 -2.19
N GLN A 515 18.22 22.50 -1.36
CA GLN A 515 17.73 23.45 -0.38
C GLN A 515 18.81 23.80 0.66
N TRP A 516 19.58 22.81 1.09
CA TRP A 516 20.64 22.98 2.09
C TRP A 516 21.80 23.81 1.54
N GLY A 517 21.98 23.80 0.22
CA GLY A 517 23.11 24.43 -0.44
C GLY A 517 24.44 23.70 -0.22
N GLN A 518 24.39 22.47 0.29
CA GLN A 518 25.53 21.60 0.56
C GLN A 518 25.47 20.36 -0.35
N GLU A 519 26.63 19.75 -0.60
CA GLU A 519 26.73 18.52 -1.40
C GLU A 519 26.12 18.63 -2.82
N LEU A 520 26.19 19.80 -3.47
CA LEU A 520 25.53 20.08 -4.74
C LEU A 520 25.92 19.11 -5.86
N ASP A 521 27.17 18.62 -5.90
CA ASP A 521 27.59 17.61 -6.87
C ASP A 521 26.93 16.26 -6.64
N ARG A 522 26.71 15.87 -5.37
CA ARG A 522 25.97 14.67 -5.01
C ARG A 522 24.48 14.83 -5.31
N ALA A 523 23.92 16.02 -5.07
CA ALA A 523 22.56 16.36 -5.46
C ALA A 523 22.38 16.22 -6.98
N LEU A 524 23.30 16.78 -7.77
CA LEU A 524 23.27 16.66 -9.23
C LEU A 524 23.33 15.19 -9.69
N ALA A 525 24.16 14.37 -9.05
CA ALA A 525 24.25 12.94 -9.34
C ALA A 525 22.92 12.21 -9.06
N ASP A 526 22.27 12.52 -7.95
CA ASP A 526 20.97 11.96 -7.57
C ASP A 526 19.88 12.35 -8.56
N CYS A 527 19.74 13.65 -8.85
CA CYS A 527 18.78 14.15 -9.82
C CYS A 527 18.98 13.54 -11.23
N ASN A 528 20.24 13.41 -11.66
CA ASN A 528 20.56 12.74 -12.93
C ASN A 528 20.19 11.25 -12.91
N LYS A 529 20.39 10.56 -11.79
CA LYS A 529 19.98 9.16 -11.65
C LYS A 529 18.45 9.05 -11.65
N ALA A 530 17.75 9.91 -10.93
CA ALA A 530 16.28 9.97 -10.92
C ALA A 530 15.70 10.20 -12.32
N LEU A 531 16.22 11.18 -13.07
CA LEU A 531 15.80 11.48 -14.44
C LEU A 531 16.15 10.37 -15.45
N ARG A 532 17.22 9.59 -15.23
CA ARG A 532 17.48 8.39 -16.04
C ARG A 532 16.46 7.28 -15.79
N LEU A 533 15.97 7.14 -14.55
CA LEU A 533 14.95 6.15 -14.19
C LEU A 533 13.54 6.59 -14.61
N ARG A 534 13.24 7.89 -14.51
CA ARG A 534 11.97 8.51 -14.94
C ARG A 534 12.25 9.78 -15.73
N PRO A 535 12.47 9.65 -17.06
CA PRO A 535 12.70 10.80 -17.94
C PRO A 535 11.51 11.78 -17.93
N ASN A 536 11.79 13.06 -18.17
CA ASN A 536 10.81 14.13 -18.34
C ASN A 536 9.85 14.34 -17.14
N ASN A 537 10.22 13.87 -15.94
CA ASN A 537 9.47 14.20 -14.74
C ASN A 537 9.72 15.67 -14.34
N ALA A 538 8.65 16.48 -14.32
CA ALA A 538 8.73 17.91 -14.07
C ALA A 538 9.32 18.28 -12.69
N ALA A 539 8.97 17.53 -11.64
CA ALA A 539 9.51 17.75 -10.30
C ALA A 539 11.01 17.41 -10.24
N PHE A 540 11.46 16.45 -11.03
CA PHE A 540 12.88 16.06 -11.07
C PHE A 540 13.71 17.08 -11.87
N LEU A 541 13.13 17.62 -12.93
CA LEU A 541 13.71 18.73 -13.68
C LEU A 541 13.81 20.00 -12.82
N ASP A 542 12.76 20.35 -12.06
CA ASP A 542 12.80 21.46 -11.10
C ASP A 542 13.93 21.28 -10.07
N SER A 543 14.02 20.10 -9.46
CA SER A 543 15.05 19.80 -8.46
C SER A 543 16.46 19.94 -9.03
N ARG A 544 16.70 19.45 -10.26
CA ARG A 544 18.00 19.60 -10.93
C ARG A 544 18.27 21.06 -11.35
N GLY A 545 17.24 21.76 -11.78
CA GLY A 545 17.28 23.20 -12.07
C GLY A 545 17.75 24.01 -10.86
N LEU A 546 17.23 23.68 -9.66
CA LEU A 546 17.67 24.31 -8.41
C LEU A 546 19.14 24.02 -8.11
N VAL A 547 19.60 22.79 -8.31
CA VAL A 547 21.02 22.45 -8.16
C VAL A 547 21.88 23.30 -9.09
N TYR A 548 21.53 23.39 -10.38
CA TYR A 548 22.25 24.21 -11.34
C TYR A 548 22.23 25.70 -11.00
N LEU A 549 21.09 26.22 -10.55
CA LEU A 549 20.96 27.61 -10.09
C LEU A 549 21.95 27.89 -8.95
N ARG A 550 22.06 27.00 -7.97
CA ARG A 550 22.98 27.15 -6.84
C ARG A 550 24.45 26.95 -7.21
N GLN A 551 24.73 26.14 -8.23
CA GLN A 551 26.07 25.99 -8.80
C GLN A 551 26.47 27.17 -9.71
N GLY A 552 25.58 28.12 -9.97
CA GLY A 552 25.81 29.23 -10.91
C GLY A 552 25.72 28.83 -12.38
N ASN A 553 25.25 27.62 -12.69
CA ASN A 553 25.09 27.12 -14.05
C ASN A 553 23.72 27.53 -14.62
N TYR A 554 23.55 28.83 -14.81
CA TYR A 554 22.23 29.42 -15.12
C TYR A 554 21.64 28.94 -16.44
N ASP A 555 22.47 28.67 -17.46
CA ASP A 555 21.99 28.13 -18.74
C ASP A 555 21.28 26.79 -18.59
N ARG A 556 21.89 25.87 -17.82
CA ARG A 556 21.28 24.55 -17.57
C ARG A 556 20.08 24.66 -16.63
N ALA A 557 20.13 25.55 -15.63
CA ALA A 557 18.99 25.81 -14.77
C ALA A 557 17.77 26.27 -15.57
N ILE A 558 17.95 27.27 -16.45
CA ILE A 558 16.88 27.78 -17.32
C ILE A 558 16.34 26.67 -18.23
N ALA A 559 17.21 25.86 -18.83
CA ALA A 559 16.79 24.77 -19.71
C ALA A 559 15.93 23.72 -18.98
N ASP A 560 16.30 23.34 -17.75
CA ASP A 560 15.52 22.40 -16.94
C ASP A 560 14.20 23.01 -16.48
N TYR A 561 14.18 24.28 -16.08
CA TYR A 561 12.95 24.97 -15.73
C TYR A 561 12.01 25.13 -16.94
N ASP A 562 12.54 25.44 -18.12
CA ASP A 562 11.75 25.47 -19.36
C ASP A 562 11.16 24.10 -19.69
N ALA A 563 11.92 23.02 -19.50
CA ALA A 563 11.41 21.66 -19.69
C ALA A 563 10.35 21.28 -18.66
N SER A 564 10.51 21.70 -17.39
CA SER A 564 9.52 21.49 -16.33
C SER A 564 8.21 22.25 -16.63
N LEU A 565 8.30 23.52 -17.02
CA LEU A 565 7.14 24.36 -17.34
C LEU A 565 6.40 23.91 -18.62
N LYS A 566 7.05 23.16 -19.53
CA LYS A 566 6.33 22.51 -20.65
C LYS A 566 5.35 21.44 -20.17
N VAL A 567 5.65 20.77 -19.05
CA VAL A 567 4.82 19.72 -18.46
C VAL A 567 3.80 20.32 -17.48
N HIS A 568 4.24 21.27 -16.64
CA HIS A 568 3.41 22.00 -15.69
C HIS A 568 3.59 23.51 -15.87
N PRO A 569 2.81 24.16 -16.77
CA PRO A 569 3.00 25.57 -17.12
C PRO A 569 2.81 26.56 -15.98
N ASN A 570 2.00 26.21 -14.98
CA ASN A 570 1.60 27.08 -13.88
C ASN A 570 2.21 26.60 -12.56
N THR A 571 3.54 26.63 -12.45
CA THR A 571 4.24 26.28 -11.20
C THR A 571 4.99 27.51 -10.68
N PRO A 572 4.43 28.26 -9.69
CA PRO A 572 5.00 29.52 -9.21
C PRO A 572 6.46 29.41 -8.76
N TRP A 573 6.81 28.34 -8.05
CA TRP A 573 8.18 28.08 -7.62
C TRP A 573 9.17 28.00 -8.80
N VAL A 574 8.81 27.28 -9.85
CA VAL A 574 9.67 27.09 -11.03
C VAL A 574 9.80 28.39 -11.82
N LEU A 575 8.70 29.14 -11.97
CA LEU A 575 8.74 30.48 -12.58
C LEU A 575 9.67 31.41 -11.79
N TYR A 576 9.51 31.47 -10.47
CA TYR A 576 10.33 32.32 -9.61
C TYR A 576 11.82 31.97 -9.72
N CYS A 577 12.19 30.69 -9.63
CA CYS A 577 13.58 30.25 -9.75
C CYS A 577 14.16 30.44 -11.16
N ARG A 578 13.36 30.27 -12.21
CA ARG A 578 13.78 30.59 -13.59
C ARG A 578 14.02 32.08 -13.76
N GLY A 579 13.19 32.93 -13.16
CA GLY A 579 13.37 34.37 -13.14
C GLY A 579 14.68 34.78 -12.48
N ILE A 580 14.98 34.22 -11.29
CA ILE A 580 16.28 34.42 -10.62
C ILE A 580 17.44 33.95 -11.51
N ALA A 581 17.34 32.76 -12.12
CA ALA A 581 18.39 32.26 -13.01
C ALA A 581 18.63 33.19 -14.20
N ARG A 582 17.57 33.77 -14.79
CA ARG A 582 17.66 34.74 -15.89
C ARG A 582 18.26 36.07 -15.43
N GLN A 583 17.92 36.56 -14.24
CA GLN A 583 18.48 37.80 -13.69
C GLN A 583 19.97 37.65 -13.40
N ARG A 584 20.39 36.52 -12.81
CA ARG A 584 21.80 36.25 -12.51
C ARG A 584 22.66 35.95 -13.74
N LYS A 585 22.05 35.47 -14.83
CA LYS A 585 22.72 35.24 -16.12
C LYS A 585 22.88 36.54 -16.92
N GLY A 586 21.83 37.37 -16.97
CA GLY A 586 21.66 38.45 -17.93
C GLY A 586 21.79 39.86 -17.35
N PRO A 587 21.48 40.89 -18.17
CA PRO A 587 21.40 42.27 -17.67
C PRO A 587 20.23 42.44 -16.71
N ALA A 588 20.29 43.50 -15.89
CA ALA A 588 19.24 43.85 -14.94
C ALA A 588 17.85 43.86 -15.61
N GLY A 589 16.89 43.10 -15.06
CA GLY A 589 15.53 42.97 -15.58
C GLY A 589 15.22 41.70 -16.37
N ALA A 590 16.23 40.93 -16.81
CA ALA A 590 16.01 39.65 -17.47
C ALA A 590 15.32 38.65 -16.52
N GLY A 591 14.09 38.21 -16.81
CA GLY A 591 13.35 37.28 -15.94
C GLY A 591 12.36 37.91 -14.98
N GLN A 592 12.22 39.24 -14.96
CA GLN A 592 11.24 39.94 -14.11
C GLN A 592 9.79 39.45 -14.37
N ALA A 593 9.44 39.23 -15.64
CA ALA A 593 8.12 38.71 -16.00
C ALA A 593 7.81 37.34 -15.38
N ASP A 594 8.81 36.47 -15.20
CA ASP A 594 8.61 35.18 -14.53
C ASP A 594 8.38 35.37 -13.03
N ILE A 595 9.13 36.27 -12.39
CA ILE A 595 8.99 36.60 -10.98
C ILE A 595 7.62 37.23 -10.72
N ASP A 596 7.19 38.19 -11.55
CA ASP A 596 5.88 38.84 -11.43
C ASP A 596 4.74 37.82 -11.60
N ALA A 597 4.85 36.93 -12.59
CA ALA A 597 3.87 35.87 -12.79
C ALA A 597 3.82 34.88 -11.62
N ALA A 598 4.97 34.55 -11.03
CA ALA A 598 5.04 33.70 -9.84
C ALA A 598 4.39 34.36 -8.62
N LEU A 599 4.69 35.65 -8.38
CA LEU A 599 4.14 36.42 -7.27
C LEU A 599 2.64 36.69 -7.41
N ALA A 600 2.15 36.91 -8.63
CA ALA A 600 0.73 37.05 -8.90
C ALA A 600 -0.06 35.77 -8.57
N GLN A 601 0.55 34.59 -8.76
CA GLN A 601 -0.06 33.31 -8.44
C GLN A 601 0.10 32.92 -6.96
N GLN A 602 1.29 33.14 -6.39
CA GLN A 602 1.61 32.77 -5.02
C GLN A 602 2.60 33.78 -4.40
N PRO A 603 2.10 34.84 -3.74
CA PRO A 603 2.97 35.87 -3.13
C PRO A 603 3.99 35.30 -2.12
N ALA A 604 3.63 34.22 -1.42
CA ALA A 604 4.50 33.56 -0.44
C ALA A 604 5.73 32.86 -1.06
N VAL A 605 5.81 32.71 -2.39
CA VAL A 605 6.93 32.04 -3.06
C VAL A 605 8.26 32.74 -2.80
N ALA A 606 8.28 34.07 -2.75
CA ALA A 606 9.49 34.84 -2.46
C ALA A 606 9.99 34.62 -1.03
N ALA A 607 9.08 34.62 -0.05
CA ALA A 607 9.43 34.34 1.34
C ALA A 607 9.98 32.91 1.50
N ARG A 608 9.38 31.93 0.80
CA ARG A 608 9.89 30.55 0.77
C ARG A 608 11.28 30.48 0.14
N ALA A 609 11.50 31.15 -0.99
CA ALA A 609 12.79 31.15 -1.68
C ALA A 609 13.89 31.81 -0.83
N ALA A 610 13.57 32.91 -0.14
CA ALA A 610 14.47 33.62 0.75
C ALA A 610 14.98 32.74 1.91
N LYS A 611 14.14 31.83 2.46
CA LYS A 611 14.57 30.86 3.50
C LYS A 611 15.73 29.96 3.03
N PHE A 612 15.88 29.76 1.73
CA PHE A 612 16.95 28.96 1.14
C PHE A 612 18.09 29.82 0.57
N GLY A 613 18.07 31.13 0.78
CA GLY A 613 19.06 32.08 0.22
C GLY A 613 18.87 32.33 -1.28
N LEU A 614 17.65 32.16 -1.80
CA LEU A 614 17.30 32.40 -3.20
C LEU A 614 16.58 33.74 -3.31
N THR A 615 17.36 34.80 -3.52
CA THR A 615 16.84 36.14 -3.87
C THR A 615 17.25 36.51 -5.29
N PRO A 616 16.43 37.31 -6.00
CA PRO A 616 16.79 38.02 -7.23
C PRO A 616 18.24 38.49 -7.29
#